data_AF-A0A2G5TC80-F1
#
_entry.id   AF-A0A2G5TC80-F1
#
_cell.length_a   1.000
_cell.length_b   1.000
_cell.length_c   1.000
_cell.angle_alpha   90.00
_cell.angle_beta   90.00
_cell.angle_gamma   90.00
#
_symmetry.space_group_name_H-M   'P 1'
#
loop_
_entity.id
_entity.type
_entity.pdbx_description
1 polymer ?
#
loop_
_entity_poly.entity_id
_entity_poly.type
_entity_poly.pdbx_seq_one_letter_code
_entity_poly.pdbx_strand_id
1 'polypeptide(L)'
;MTDCTTVGSKTSKCKMTGSGTSVAKWTTIQAIPSFLPIFNNITLPIIPLINEQPKKPTVPELPKKYLSTNLASNARLGNHLFEMASFYAISKKLERIPTFFIDTEWHDTMLQDTDFLIPGLIDHFLIVNDTVRTCIHIRRTDFVGTGFHVPEKDFILSAMKFVEEKENNLLNMNYTTVFFTDDAGYVKTLLSEKFELKDGTVKNLETSSVISDTDSTDSILYSSRHCDTVLVTAPHSTFGWWLGYLSKGNQVYYTDLKFVNDLSFPAENFNPDDYYPPHWTPVRYGGPGNATVIESLK
;
A
#
# COMPACT_ATOMS: atom_id res chain seq x y z
N MET A 1 28.01 -26.52 21.31
CA MET A 1 28.94 -27.62 21.63
C MET A 1 28.70 -28.72 20.61
N THR A 2 29.65 -28.89 19.70
CA THR A 2 29.61 -29.88 18.62
C THR A 2 30.60 -30.96 18.99
N ASP A 3 30.12 -32.17 19.23
CA ASP A 3 30.99 -33.32 19.51
C ASP A 3 31.36 -33.99 18.18
N CYS A 4 32.64 -34.01 17.85
CA CYS A 4 33.18 -34.72 16.70
C CYS A 4 34.38 -35.55 17.18
N THR A 5 34.14 -36.82 17.47
CA THR A 5 35.21 -37.80 17.71
C THR A 5 35.73 -38.34 16.39
N THR A 6 37.03 -38.16 16.13
CA THR A 6 37.77 -38.80 15.05
C THR A 6 38.18 -40.23 15.43
N VAL A 7 37.78 -41.20 14.61
CA VAL A 7 38.44 -42.51 14.51
C VAL A 7 38.59 -42.88 13.02
N GLY A 8 39.84 -43.09 12.61
CA GLY A 8 40.31 -43.96 11.51
C GLY A 8 39.50 -44.07 10.21
N SER A 9 40.12 -43.58 9.13
CA SER A 9 40.11 -44.14 7.76
C SER A 9 38.77 -44.62 7.17
N LYS A 10 38.29 -43.83 6.19
CA LYS A 10 37.22 -44.04 5.19
C LYS A 10 35.85 -43.42 5.51
N THR A 11 35.56 -42.33 4.78
CA THR A 11 34.25 -41.72 4.48
C THR A 11 33.33 -41.39 5.68
N SER A 12 33.39 -40.15 6.15
CA SER A 12 32.42 -39.57 7.08
C SER A 12 31.18 -39.07 6.33
N LYS A 13 30.05 -39.79 6.46
CA LYS A 13 28.70 -39.28 6.13
C LYS A 13 28.19 -38.45 7.31
N CYS A 14 28.03 -37.14 7.13
CA CYS A 14 27.24 -36.32 8.03
C CYS A 14 25.76 -36.41 7.62
N LYS A 15 24.91 -36.91 8.52
CA LYS A 15 23.46 -36.94 8.35
C LYS A 15 22.90 -35.64 8.92
N MET A 16 22.50 -34.69 8.06
CA MET A 16 21.69 -33.55 8.49
C MET A 16 20.23 -33.99 8.62
N THR A 17 19.72 -34.05 9.84
CA THR A 17 18.28 -34.04 10.12
C THR A 17 17.79 -32.61 9.97
N GLY A 18 16.91 -32.38 9.00
CA GLY A 18 16.43 -31.05 8.64
C GLY A 18 15.31 -30.52 9.54
N SER A 19 15.16 -29.20 9.55
CA SER A 19 13.88 -28.52 9.72
C SER A 19 13.83 -27.28 8.82
N GLY A 20 12.91 -27.29 7.84
CA GLY A 20 12.29 -26.09 7.26
C GLY A 20 13.08 -25.34 6.17
N THR A 21 13.18 -25.89 4.96
CA THR A 21 13.35 -25.07 3.74
C THR A 21 11.98 -24.82 3.11
N SER A 22 11.58 -23.54 3.03
CA SER A 22 10.41 -23.12 2.25
C SER A 22 10.74 -23.27 0.76
N VAL A 23 10.23 -24.33 0.14
CA VAL A 23 10.30 -24.54 -1.30
C VAL A 23 9.21 -23.68 -1.95
N ALA A 24 9.61 -22.73 -2.79
CA ALA A 24 8.68 -22.00 -3.67
C ALA A 24 7.93 -22.99 -4.58
N LYS A 25 6.62 -23.13 -4.37
CA LYS A 25 5.72 -23.83 -5.30
C LYS A 25 5.37 -22.89 -6.44
N TRP A 26 5.74 -23.28 -7.66
CA TRP A 26 5.30 -22.63 -8.89
C TRP A 26 4.09 -23.36 -9.46
N THR A 27 3.02 -22.63 -9.76
CA THR A 27 1.85 -23.15 -10.46
C THR A 27 1.97 -22.76 -11.93
N THR A 28 2.25 -23.74 -12.80
CA THR A 28 2.29 -23.54 -14.25
C THR A 28 0.87 -23.68 -14.82
N ILE A 29 0.34 -22.65 -15.48
CA ILE A 29 -0.88 -22.76 -16.28
C ILE A 29 -0.52 -23.42 -17.61
N GLN A 30 -1.19 -24.55 -17.92
CA GLN A 30 -0.98 -25.32 -19.15
C GLN A 30 -1.45 -24.56 -20.39
N ALA A 31 -0.65 -24.67 -21.46
CA ALA A 31 -0.94 -24.16 -22.79
C ALA A 31 -2.00 -25.03 -23.52
N ILE A 32 -2.87 -24.37 -24.28
CA ILE A 32 -3.87 -24.97 -25.18
C ILE A 32 -3.19 -25.28 -26.54
N PRO A 33 -3.47 -26.43 -27.20
CA PRO A 33 -2.71 -26.86 -28.36
C PRO A 33 -3.19 -26.28 -29.70
N SER A 34 -2.25 -26.34 -30.63
CA SER A 34 -2.21 -25.95 -32.05
C SER A 34 -3.35 -26.41 -32.97
N PHE A 35 -3.69 -25.56 -33.94
CA PHE A 35 -4.33 -25.97 -35.20
C PHE A 35 -3.47 -25.50 -36.40
N LEU A 36 -3.21 -26.43 -37.32
CA LEU A 36 -2.54 -26.26 -38.62
C LEU A 36 -3.60 -26.09 -39.76
N PRO A 37 -3.19 -25.67 -40.98
CA PRO A 37 -3.98 -24.82 -41.87
C PRO A 37 -4.75 -25.59 -42.96
N ILE A 38 -5.70 -24.90 -43.61
CA ILE A 38 -6.29 -25.31 -44.88
C ILE A 38 -6.07 -24.18 -45.90
N PHE A 39 -5.31 -24.46 -46.94
CA PHE A 39 -5.22 -23.64 -48.15
C PHE A 39 -6.49 -23.83 -49.00
N ASN A 40 -7.00 -22.76 -49.59
CA ASN A 40 -7.79 -22.86 -50.81
C ASN A 40 -7.51 -21.71 -51.78
N ASN A 41 -7.32 -22.12 -53.03
CA ASN A 41 -6.98 -21.34 -54.21
C ASN A 41 -8.03 -20.27 -54.53
N ILE A 42 -7.58 -19.03 -54.73
CA ILE A 42 -8.30 -18.04 -55.55
C ILE A 42 -7.26 -17.34 -56.42
N THR A 43 -7.39 -17.51 -57.74
CA THR A 43 -6.69 -16.78 -58.77
C THR A 43 -7.35 -15.41 -58.98
N LEU A 44 -6.56 -14.33 -58.95
CA LEU A 44 -6.99 -12.97 -59.28
C LEU A 44 -5.94 -12.28 -60.19
N PRO A 45 -6.37 -11.29 -61.00
CA PRO A 45 -5.71 -10.92 -62.25
C PRO A 45 -4.48 -10.04 -62.05
N ILE A 46 -3.61 -10.06 -63.06
CA ILE A 46 -2.34 -9.31 -63.13
C ILE A 46 -2.63 -7.80 -63.23
N ILE A 47 -2.20 -7.04 -62.22
CA ILE A 47 -2.19 -5.57 -62.17
C ILE A 47 -0.71 -5.11 -62.29
N PRO A 48 -0.39 -3.99 -62.97
CA PRO A 48 0.99 -3.64 -63.35
C PRO A 48 1.87 -3.32 -62.13
N LEU A 49 3.15 -3.71 -62.20
CA LEU A 49 4.17 -3.41 -61.18
C LEU A 49 4.30 -1.89 -60.97
N ILE A 50 3.79 -1.40 -59.85
CA ILE A 50 4.24 -0.15 -59.23
C ILE A 50 5.41 -0.54 -58.33
N ASN A 51 6.60 -0.04 -58.65
CA ASN A 51 7.84 -0.28 -57.92
C ASN A 51 7.86 0.61 -56.65
N GLU A 52 7.06 0.27 -55.65
CA GLU A 52 7.23 0.77 -54.29
C GLU A 52 7.98 -0.28 -53.48
N GLN A 53 9.19 0.06 -53.06
CA GLN A 53 9.92 -0.70 -52.05
C GLN A 53 9.02 -0.83 -50.81
N PRO A 54 8.73 -2.04 -50.29
CA PRO A 54 7.89 -2.20 -49.12
C PRO A 54 8.57 -1.49 -47.95
N LYS A 55 7.98 -0.39 -47.50
CA LYS A 55 8.35 0.29 -46.25
C LYS A 55 8.18 -0.74 -45.15
N LYS A 56 9.29 -1.18 -44.54
CA LYS A 56 9.30 -2.13 -43.42
C LYS A 56 8.24 -1.69 -42.41
N PRO A 57 7.24 -2.53 -42.08
CA PRO A 57 6.24 -2.16 -41.08
C PRO A 57 6.97 -1.83 -39.78
N THR A 58 6.82 -0.61 -39.30
CA THR A 58 7.19 -0.25 -37.93
C THR A 58 6.22 -1.01 -37.03
N VAL A 59 6.65 -2.19 -36.58
CA VAL A 59 5.97 -2.92 -35.51
C VAL A 59 5.92 -1.94 -34.33
N PRO A 60 4.73 -1.59 -33.80
CA PRO A 60 4.64 -0.82 -32.56
C PRO A 60 5.46 -1.56 -31.52
N GLU A 61 6.45 -0.90 -30.88
CA GLU A 61 7.17 -1.53 -29.77
C GLU A 61 6.13 -2.04 -28.77
N LEU A 62 6.07 -3.36 -28.61
CA LEU A 62 5.20 -4.00 -27.63
C LEU A 62 5.49 -3.33 -26.27
N PRO A 63 4.47 -2.94 -25.47
CA PRO A 63 4.72 -2.26 -24.20
C PRO A 63 5.69 -3.08 -23.35
N LYS A 64 6.82 -2.48 -22.99
CA LYS A 64 7.84 -3.12 -22.15
C LYS A 64 7.16 -3.68 -20.92
N LYS A 65 7.19 -5.01 -20.76
CA LYS A 65 6.54 -5.69 -19.65
C LYS A 65 7.44 -5.61 -18.42
N TYR A 66 6.85 -5.38 -17.26
CA TYR A 66 7.58 -5.34 -16.00
C TYR A 66 7.72 -6.76 -15.42
N LEU A 67 8.77 -6.98 -14.65
CA LEU A 67 8.87 -8.08 -13.70
C LEU A 67 9.05 -7.43 -12.33
N SER A 68 8.21 -7.80 -11.35
CA SER A 68 8.28 -7.24 -9.99
C SER A 68 8.63 -8.30 -8.94
N THR A 69 9.33 -7.87 -7.89
CA THR A 69 9.55 -8.63 -6.64
C THR A 69 9.38 -7.68 -5.45
N ASN A 70 9.04 -8.21 -4.28
CA ASN A 70 8.94 -7.42 -3.05
C ASN A 70 10.29 -7.22 -2.35
N LEU A 71 11.34 -7.97 -2.78
CA LEU A 71 12.65 -8.09 -2.13
C LEU A 71 12.56 -8.48 -0.64
N ALA A 72 13.40 -9.42 -0.21
CA ALA A 72 13.53 -9.75 1.21
C ALA A 72 14.38 -8.69 1.92
N SER A 73 13.91 -7.44 2.00
CA SER A 73 14.68 -6.30 2.51
C SER A 73 15.15 -6.45 3.96
N ASN A 74 14.43 -7.23 4.78
CA ASN A 74 14.83 -7.57 6.16
C ASN A 74 15.91 -8.67 6.28
N ALA A 75 16.34 -9.25 5.16
CA ALA A 75 17.36 -10.29 5.14
C ALA A 75 18.77 -9.74 5.36
N ARG A 76 19.77 -10.63 5.44
CA ARG A 76 21.17 -10.22 5.47
C ARG A 76 21.64 -9.84 4.07
N LEU A 77 22.63 -8.95 4.00
CA LEU A 77 23.23 -8.41 2.78
C LEU A 77 23.50 -9.43 1.65
N GLY A 78 24.02 -10.61 1.98
CA GLY A 78 24.27 -11.66 0.99
C GLY A 78 22.99 -12.16 0.29
N ASN A 79 21.86 -12.19 1.00
CA ASN A 79 20.57 -12.57 0.43
C ASN A 79 20.01 -11.47 -0.47
N HIS A 80 20.18 -10.19 -0.09
CA HIS A 80 19.78 -9.05 -0.92
C HIS A 80 20.50 -9.08 -2.27
N LEU A 81 21.84 -9.20 -2.23
CA LEU A 81 22.66 -9.25 -3.43
C LEU A 81 22.31 -10.45 -4.30
N PHE A 82 22.09 -11.62 -3.70
CA PHE A 82 21.70 -12.82 -4.44
C PHE A 82 20.33 -12.65 -5.11
N GLU A 83 19.34 -12.13 -4.38
CA GLU A 83 18.00 -11.92 -4.90
C GLU A 83 18.01 -10.87 -6.02
N MET A 84 18.65 -9.72 -5.81
CA MET A 84 18.74 -8.66 -6.81
C MET A 84 19.48 -9.12 -8.07
N ALA A 85 20.66 -9.75 -7.94
CA ALA A 85 21.40 -10.23 -9.10
C ALA A 85 20.63 -11.31 -9.88
N SER A 86 19.99 -12.24 -9.17
CA SER A 86 19.17 -13.29 -9.79
C SER A 86 17.96 -12.69 -10.51
N PHE A 87 17.27 -11.77 -9.86
CA PHE A 87 16.10 -11.11 -10.40
C PHE A 87 16.43 -10.23 -11.61
N TYR A 88 17.55 -9.50 -11.58
CA TYR A 88 18.06 -8.76 -12.72
C TYR A 88 18.33 -9.70 -13.90
N ALA A 89 19.04 -10.81 -13.67
CA ALA A 89 19.35 -11.78 -14.72
C ALA A 89 18.08 -12.41 -15.32
N ILE A 90 17.09 -12.75 -14.49
CA ILE A 90 15.78 -13.26 -14.94
C ILE A 90 15.06 -12.20 -15.78
N SER A 91 15.00 -10.95 -15.31
CA SER A 91 14.36 -9.84 -16.01
C SER A 91 14.99 -9.61 -17.38
N LYS A 92 16.33 -9.62 -17.45
CA LYS A 92 17.10 -9.54 -18.70
C LYS A 92 16.78 -10.69 -19.65
N LYS A 93 16.69 -11.93 -19.14
CA LYS A 93 16.35 -13.12 -19.93
C LYS A 93 14.93 -13.08 -20.47
N LEU A 94 14.00 -12.48 -19.73
CA LEU A 94 12.60 -12.35 -20.11
C LEU A 94 12.29 -11.08 -20.91
N GLU A 95 13.30 -10.25 -21.21
CA GLU A 95 13.14 -8.94 -21.84
C GLU A 95 12.15 -8.02 -21.08
N ARG A 96 12.26 -8.02 -19.74
CA ARG A 96 11.43 -7.25 -18.83
C ARG A 96 12.23 -6.20 -18.07
N ILE A 97 11.56 -5.14 -17.65
CA ILE A 97 12.13 -4.14 -16.75
C ILE A 97 12.05 -4.70 -15.31
N PRO A 98 13.18 -4.95 -14.63
CA PRO A 98 13.18 -5.35 -13.23
C PRO A 98 12.67 -4.19 -12.38
N THR A 99 11.66 -4.44 -11.57
CA THR A 99 10.99 -3.44 -10.74
C THR A 99 10.84 -3.99 -9.31
N PHE A 100 10.97 -3.15 -8.30
CA PHE A 100 10.54 -3.50 -6.94
C PHE A 100 9.97 -2.27 -6.24
N PHE A 101 9.16 -2.52 -5.22
CA PHE A 101 8.48 -1.48 -4.46
C PHE A 101 9.21 -1.27 -3.14
N ILE A 102 9.37 -0.02 -2.74
CA ILE A 102 9.83 0.30 -1.38
C ILE A 102 8.62 0.27 -0.46
N ASP A 103 8.58 -0.70 0.46
CA ASP A 103 7.47 -0.94 1.39
C ASP A 103 7.90 -0.81 2.87
N THR A 104 9.21 -0.85 3.17
CA THR A 104 9.73 -0.89 4.55
C THR A 104 11.05 -0.12 4.71
N GLU A 105 11.39 0.29 5.95
CA GLU A 105 12.65 0.98 6.31
C GLU A 105 13.90 0.19 5.91
N TRP A 106 13.78 -1.14 5.88
CA TRP A 106 14.87 -2.04 5.54
C TRP A 106 15.30 -1.93 4.08
N HIS A 107 14.44 -1.41 3.20
CA HIS A 107 14.79 -1.15 1.80
C HIS A 107 15.85 -0.05 1.70
N ASP A 108 15.79 1.00 2.52
CA ASP A 108 16.80 2.07 2.48
C ASP A 108 18.18 1.56 2.89
N THR A 109 18.23 0.74 3.95
CA THR A 109 19.48 0.10 4.40
C THR A 109 20.00 -0.87 3.34
N MET A 110 19.13 -1.70 2.76
CA MET A 110 19.48 -2.61 1.68
C MET A 110 20.05 -1.86 0.46
N LEU A 111 19.44 -0.74 0.06
CA LEU A 111 19.88 0.08 -1.06
C LEU A 111 21.26 0.70 -0.79
N GLN A 112 21.47 1.26 0.41
CA GLN A 112 22.77 1.81 0.81
C GLN A 112 23.88 0.76 0.85
N ASP A 113 23.62 -0.39 1.47
CA ASP A 113 24.60 -1.47 1.57
C ASP A 113 24.91 -2.07 0.18
N THR A 114 23.90 -2.16 -0.69
CA THR A 114 24.07 -2.67 -2.06
C THR A 114 24.86 -1.68 -2.92
N ASP A 115 24.56 -0.39 -2.86
CA ASP A 115 25.29 0.62 -3.63
C ASP A 115 26.74 0.77 -3.14
N PHE A 116 26.97 0.65 -1.84
CA PHE A 116 28.31 0.63 -1.27
C PHE A 116 29.15 -0.56 -1.78
N LEU A 117 28.56 -1.76 -1.86
CA LEU A 117 29.29 -2.97 -2.27
C LEU A 117 29.37 -3.17 -3.79
N ILE A 118 28.29 -2.87 -4.51
CA ILE A 118 28.20 -3.02 -5.98
C ILE A 118 27.58 -1.72 -6.54
N PRO A 119 28.39 -0.66 -6.67
CA PRO A 119 27.92 0.62 -7.21
C PRO A 119 27.26 0.44 -8.58
N GLY A 120 26.08 1.04 -8.75
CA GLY A 120 25.33 1.03 -10.01
C GLY A 120 24.54 -0.25 -10.31
N LEU A 121 24.55 -1.26 -9.43
CA LEU A 121 23.61 -2.39 -9.56
C LEU A 121 22.15 -1.92 -9.47
N ILE A 122 21.90 -0.96 -8.57
CA ILE A 122 20.58 -0.39 -8.31
C ILE A 122 20.03 0.36 -9.53
N ASP A 123 20.89 1.03 -10.31
CA ASP A 123 20.52 1.83 -11.49
C ASP A 123 19.83 1.01 -12.59
N HIS A 124 19.96 -0.31 -12.53
CA HIS A 124 19.31 -1.22 -13.46
C HIS A 124 17.84 -1.53 -13.13
N PHE A 125 17.35 -1.10 -11.97
CA PHE A 125 16.01 -1.39 -11.49
C PHE A 125 15.13 -0.14 -11.56
N LEU A 126 13.87 -0.34 -11.93
CA LEU A 126 12.84 0.65 -11.68
C LEU A 126 12.39 0.52 -10.22
N ILE A 127 12.80 1.47 -9.40
CA ILE A 127 12.35 1.55 -8.01
C ILE A 127 11.06 2.35 -7.97
N VAL A 128 10.00 1.74 -7.47
CA VAL A 128 8.73 2.44 -7.25
C VAL A 128 8.61 2.69 -5.76
N ASN A 129 8.69 3.96 -5.36
CA ASN A 129 8.34 4.33 -3.98
C ASN A 129 6.84 4.12 -3.82
N ASP A 130 6.43 3.22 -2.91
CA ASP A 130 5.01 3.12 -2.59
C ASP A 130 4.58 4.41 -1.88
N THR A 131 3.34 4.82 -2.13
CA THR A 131 2.77 5.98 -1.45
C THR A 131 1.99 5.47 -0.26
N VAL A 132 2.34 5.93 0.94
CA VAL A 132 1.53 5.63 2.13
C VAL A 132 0.18 6.28 1.95
N ARG A 133 -0.88 5.48 2.02
CA ARG A 133 -2.24 5.96 1.83
C ARG A 133 -2.97 5.99 3.16
N THR A 134 -3.27 7.21 3.59
CA THR A 134 -4.14 7.47 4.73
C THR A 134 -5.57 7.65 4.22
N CYS A 135 -6.46 6.79 4.66
CA CYS A 135 -7.86 6.83 4.26
C CYS A 135 -8.71 7.44 5.36
N ILE A 136 -9.51 8.43 5.03
CA ILE A 136 -10.25 9.21 6.01
C ILE A 136 -11.73 9.03 5.73
N HIS A 137 -12.46 8.53 6.73
CA HIS A 137 -13.90 8.41 6.68
C HIS A 137 -14.57 9.59 7.38
N ILE A 138 -15.42 10.31 6.64
CA ILE A 138 -16.25 11.43 7.12
C ILE A 138 -17.70 11.08 6.83
N ARG A 139 -18.55 11.07 7.87
CA ARG A 139 -20.01 10.89 7.74
C ARG A 139 -20.69 12.14 8.26
N ARG A 140 -21.53 12.77 7.44
CA ARG A 140 -22.23 14.03 7.80
C ARG A 140 -23.72 13.99 7.51
N THR A 141 -24.13 13.64 6.29
CA THR A 141 -25.46 13.99 5.75
C THR A 141 -26.63 13.68 6.69
N ASP A 142 -26.90 12.41 6.97
CA ASP A 142 -27.96 11.92 7.85
C ASP A 142 -27.62 12.06 9.36
N PHE A 143 -26.38 12.42 9.69
CA PHE A 143 -25.92 12.65 11.07
C PHE A 143 -26.18 14.09 11.52
N VAL A 144 -26.22 15.05 10.58
CA VAL A 144 -26.52 16.45 10.88
C VAL A 144 -27.97 16.56 11.35
N GLY A 145 -28.15 17.07 12.57
CA GLY A 145 -29.47 17.35 13.15
C GLY A 145 -30.17 16.16 13.80
N THR A 146 -29.52 14.98 13.86
CA THR A 146 -30.09 13.76 14.45
C THR A 146 -29.50 13.40 15.82
N GLY A 147 -28.59 14.22 16.34
CA GLY A 147 -27.95 14.04 17.66
C GLY A 147 -26.68 13.18 17.63
N PHE A 148 -26.34 12.57 16.48
CA PHE A 148 -25.06 11.91 16.26
C PHE A 148 -23.91 12.91 16.25
N HIS A 149 -22.73 12.46 16.68
CA HIS A 149 -21.53 13.27 16.57
C HIS A 149 -21.14 13.49 15.10
N VAL A 150 -21.04 14.77 14.72
CA VAL A 150 -20.50 15.21 13.44
C VAL A 150 -19.19 15.95 13.71
N PRO A 151 -18.05 15.52 13.16
CA PRO A 151 -16.77 16.14 13.42
C PRO A 151 -16.69 17.55 12.82
N GLU A 152 -16.12 18.47 13.58
CA GLU A 152 -15.83 19.83 13.15
C GLU A 152 -14.60 19.88 12.25
N LYS A 153 -14.51 20.92 11.40
CA LYS A 153 -13.39 21.12 10.47
C LYS A 153 -12.04 21.09 11.18
N ASP A 154 -11.92 21.83 12.28
CA ASP A 154 -10.66 21.97 13.02
C ASP A 154 -10.23 20.65 13.66
N PHE A 155 -11.20 19.82 14.08
CA PHE A 155 -10.92 18.47 14.58
C PHE A 155 -10.32 17.60 13.48
N ILE A 156 -10.96 17.58 12.30
CA ILE A 156 -10.53 16.74 11.18
C ILE A 156 -9.10 17.10 10.79
N LEU A 157 -8.79 18.39 10.61
CA LEU A 157 -7.44 18.83 10.26
C LEU A 157 -6.41 18.49 11.35
N SER A 158 -6.77 18.67 12.61
CA SER A 158 -5.87 18.36 13.74
C SER A 158 -5.65 16.85 13.90
N ALA A 159 -6.67 16.04 13.63
CA ALA A 159 -6.57 14.59 13.64
C ALA A 159 -5.74 14.08 12.44
N MET A 160 -5.91 14.65 11.26
CA MET A 160 -5.06 14.37 10.09
C MET A 160 -3.60 14.64 10.39
N LYS A 161 -3.30 15.82 10.94
CA LYS A 161 -1.97 16.20 11.38
C LYS A 161 -1.41 15.20 12.41
N PHE A 162 -2.21 14.83 13.41
CA PHE A 162 -1.79 13.86 14.42
C PHE A 162 -1.44 12.50 13.81
N VAL A 163 -2.28 11.99 12.90
CA VAL A 163 -2.05 10.70 12.21
C VAL A 163 -0.79 10.77 11.35
N GLU A 164 -0.65 11.80 10.50
CA GLU A 164 0.53 11.94 9.65
C GLU A 164 1.79 12.08 10.50
N GLU A 165 1.79 12.86 11.58
CA GLU A 165 2.95 12.95 12.48
C GLU A 165 3.27 11.66 13.22
N LYS A 166 2.26 10.86 13.58
CA LYS A 166 2.46 9.60 14.30
C LYS A 166 3.05 8.54 13.37
N GLU A 167 2.54 8.45 12.14
CA GLU A 167 2.99 7.50 11.11
C GLU A 167 4.29 7.94 10.41
N ASN A 168 4.59 9.24 10.33
CA ASN A 168 5.77 9.80 9.66
C ASN A 168 7.08 9.68 10.46
N ASN A 169 7.05 9.08 11.66
CA ASN A 169 8.26 8.98 12.49
C ASN A 169 9.32 8.00 11.97
N LEU A 170 9.04 7.24 10.91
CA LEU A 170 9.90 6.12 10.52
C LEU A 170 10.35 6.12 9.05
N LEU A 171 9.65 6.81 8.14
CA LEU A 171 9.84 6.57 6.70
C LEU A 171 9.65 7.87 5.89
N ASN A 172 10.67 8.27 5.14
CA ASN A 172 10.67 9.45 4.26
C ASN A 172 9.82 9.21 2.99
N MET A 173 8.57 8.79 3.17
CA MET A 173 7.65 8.37 2.11
C MET A 173 6.64 9.46 1.74
N ASN A 174 6.09 9.37 0.53
CA ASN A 174 5.04 10.27 0.07
C ASN A 174 3.68 9.82 0.63
N TYR A 175 3.05 10.67 1.44
CA TYR A 175 1.71 10.45 1.98
C TYR A 175 0.63 10.99 1.05
N THR A 176 -0.30 10.12 0.65
CA THR A 176 -1.53 10.47 -0.08
C THR A 176 -2.74 10.24 0.82
N THR A 177 -3.65 11.21 0.87
CA THR A 177 -4.90 11.09 1.62
C THR A 177 -6.04 10.70 0.69
N VAL A 178 -6.89 9.75 1.08
CA VAL A 178 -8.11 9.39 0.35
C VAL A 178 -9.32 9.60 1.23
N PHE A 179 -10.22 10.49 0.83
CA PHE A 179 -11.45 10.78 1.57
C PHE A 179 -12.59 9.88 1.12
N PHE A 180 -13.19 9.17 2.06
CA PHE A 180 -14.47 8.48 1.93
C PHE A 180 -15.51 9.32 2.65
N THR A 181 -16.47 9.86 1.90
CA THR A 181 -17.46 10.80 2.43
C THR A 181 -18.80 10.64 1.76
N ASP A 182 -19.85 10.98 2.50
CA ASP A 182 -21.20 11.17 1.97
C ASP A 182 -21.51 12.64 1.63
N ASP A 183 -20.60 13.55 1.95
CA ASP A 183 -20.70 14.98 1.68
C ASP A 183 -19.41 15.47 0.98
N ALA A 184 -19.35 15.24 -0.34
CA ALA A 184 -18.24 15.67 -1.17
C ALA A 184 -18.14 17.21 -1.25
N GLY A 185 -19.25 17.93 -1.08
CA GLY A 185 -19.27 19.39 -1.04
C GLY A 185 -18.49 19.92 0.14
N TYR A 186 -18.72 19.36 1.33
CA TYR A 186 -17.97 19.69 2.53
C TYR A 186 -16.48 19.35 2.40
N VAL A 187 -16.12 18.15 1.91
CA VAL A 187 -14.71 17.76 1.78
C VAL A 187 -13.95 18.67 0.81
N LYS A 188 -14.60 19.17 -0.26
CA LYS A 188 -13.98 20.17 -1.14
C LYS A 188 -13.57 21.44 -0.39
N THR A 189 -14.31 21.84 0.65
CA THR A 189 -13.92 22.98 1.50
C THR A 189 -12.70 22.69 2.37
N LEU A 190 -12.47 21.41 2.72
CA LEU A 190 -11.27 20.98 3.45
C LEU A 190 -10.04 20.97 2.54
N LEU A 191 -10.19 20.66 1.25
CA LEU A 191 -9.06 20.60 0.31
C LEU A 191 -8.35 21.95 0.13
N SER A 192 -9.05 23.07 0.35
CA SER A 192 -8.46 24.42 0.32
C SER A 192 -7.59 24.74 1.53
N GLU A 193 -7.61 23.89 2.56
CA GLU A 193 -6.88 24.08 3.80
C GLU A 193 -5.46 23.52 3.73
N LYS A 194 -4.64 24.01 4.66
CA LYS A 194 -3.24 23.61 4.82
C LYS A 194 -2.95 23.43 6.30
N PHE A 195 -2.08 22.49 6.61
CA PHE A 195 -1.52 22.37 7.95
C PHE A 195 -0.01 22.15 7.88
N GLU A 196 0.67 22.60 8.93
CA GLU A 196 2.12 22.45 9.08
C GLU A 196 2.41 21.32 10.06
N LEU A 197 3.26 20.38 9.64
CA LEU A 197 3.77 19.28 10.45
C LEU A 197 4.90 19.77 11.39
N LYS A 198 5.23 18.99 12.43
CA LYS A 198 6.32 19.30 13.38
C LYS A 198 7.70 19.54 12.75
N ASP A 199 7.97 18.96 11.59
CA ASP A 199 9.21 19.12 10.83
C ASP A 199 9.27 20.42 10.00
N GLY A 200 8.20 21.23 10.03
CA GLY A 200 8.06 22.45 9.23
C GLY A 200 7.50 22.20 7.82
N THR A 201 7.17 20.95 7.47
CA THR A 201 6.58 20.63 6.17
C THR A 201 5.14 21.14 6.13
N VAL A 202 4.84 22.01 5.15
CA VAL A 202 3.49 22.51 4.91
C VAL A 202 2.77 21.57 3.96
N LYS A 203 1.71 20.91 4.45
CA LYS A 203 0.88 20.01 3.66
C LYS A 203 -0.26 20.79 3.00
N ASN A 204 -0.36 20.67 1.67
CA ASN A 204 -1.49 21.20 0.91
C ASN A 204 -2.42 20.06 0.48
N LEU A 205 -3.63 20.04 1.06
CA LEU A 205 -4.59 18.99 0.85
C LEU A 205 -5.08 18.89 -0.59
N GLU A 206 -5.10 19.98 -1.34
CA GLU A 206 -5.51 19.99 -2.76
C GLU A 206 -4.58 19.11 -3.63
N THR A 207 -3.28 19.10 -3.32
CA THR A 207 -2.27 18.36 -4.10
C THR A 207 -2.03 16.95 -3.57
N SER A 208 -2.33 16.70 -2.29
CA SER A 208 -1.98 15.45 -1.61
C SER A 208 -3.19 14.58 -1.28
N SER A 209 -4.38 14.96 -1.72
CA SER A 209 -5.61 14.25 -1.36
C SER A 209 -6.53 14.01 -2.53
N VAL A 210 -7.30 12.93 -2.45
CA VAL A 210 -8.30 12.53 -3.44
C VAL A 210 -9.61 12.25 -2.73
N ILE A 211 -10.74 12.61 -3.34
CA ILE A 211 -12.08 12.24 -2.86
C ILE A 211 -12.50 10.98 -3.60
N SER A 212 -12.88 9.94 -2.87
CA SER A 212 -13.47 8.74 -3.45
C SER A 212 -14.87 9.04 -3.98
N ASP A 213 -15.13 8.64 -5.23
CA ASP A 213 -16.44 8.73 -5.90
C ASP A 213 -17.00 7.33 -6.22
N THR A 214 -16.53 6.31 -5.52
CA THR A 214 -16.93 4.92 -5.72
C THR A 214 -18.05 4.51 -4.76
N ASP A 215 -18.77 3.44 -5.09
CA ASP A 215 -19.76 2.87 -4.17
C ASP A 215 -19.12 2.33 -2.88
N SER A 216 -19.96 1.95 -1.91
CA SER A 216 -19.50 1.45 -0.61
C SER A 216 -18.71 0.14 -0.72
N THR A 217 -19.04 -0.71 -1.68
CA THR A 217 -18.38 -2.02 -1.87
C THR A 217 -16.98 -1.82 -2.43
N ASP A 218 -16.86 -0.99 -3.47
CA ASP A 218 -15.59 -0.63 -4.09
C ASP A 218 -14.69 0.14 -3.12
N SER A 219 -15.28 0.99 -2.28
CA SER A 219 -14.56 1.71 -1.22
C SER A 219 -13.93 0.77 -0.18
N ILE A 220 -14.69 -0.25 0.25
CA ILE A 220 -14.17 -1.28 1.17
C ILE A 220 -13.09 -2.13 0.49
N LEU A 221 -13.31 -2.51 -0.78
CA LEU A 221 -12.32 -3.26 -1.55
C LEU A 221 -11.03 -2.45 -1.74
N TYR A 222 -11.14 -1.17 -2.07
CA TYR A 222 -10.02 -0.26 -2.15
C TYR A 222 -9.28 -0.20 -0.81
N SER A 223 -10.01 -0.03 0.29
CA SER A 223 -9.42 0.02 1.63
C SER A 223 -8.57 -1.20 1.94
N SER A 224 -9.09 -2.39 1.61
CA SER A 224 -8.39 -3.66 1.85
C SER A 224 -7.09 -3.85 1.09
N ARG A 225 -6.89 -3.09 0.01
CA ARG A 225 -5.70 -3.23 -0.85
C ARG A 225 -4.75 -2.06 -0.76
N HIS A 226 -5.23 -0.91 -0.29
CA HIS A 226 -4.50 0.34 -0.45
C HIS A 226 -4.39 1.16 0.82
N CYS A 227 -5.30 1.08 1.79
CA CYS A 227 -5.24 1.95 2.97
C CYS A 227 -4.28 1.37 4.02
N ASP A 228 -3.10 1.98 4.15
CA ASP A 228 -2.12 1.63 5.20
C ASP A 228 -2.59 2.11 6.57
N THR A 229 -3.30 3.24 6.60
CA THR A 229 -3.87 3.81 7.83
C THR A 229 -5.27 4.32 7.55
N VAL A 230 -6.17 4.16 8.52
CA VAL A 230 -7.55 4.69 8.44
C VAL A 230 -7.83 5.64 9.60
N LEU A 231 -8.43 6.79 9.30
CA LEU A 231 -8.97 7.73 10.27
C LEU A 231 -10.50 7.75 10.18
N VAL A 232 -11.17 7.30 11.24
CA VAL A 232 -12.64 7.30 11.36
C VAL A 232 -13.07 8.51 12.18
N THR A 233 -13.54 9.56 11.51
CA THR A 233 -13.93 10.80 12.17
C THR A 233 -15.35 10.75 12.77
N ALA A 234 -16.21 9.90 12.23
CA ALA A 234 -17.56 9.66 12.71
C ALA A 234 -17.65 8.26 13.35
N PRO A 235 -17.55 8.15 14.68
CA PRO A 235 -17.33 6.86 15.33
C PRO A 235 -18.55 5.92 15.29
N HIS A 236 -19.77 6.47 15.19
CA HIS A 236 -20.98 5.68 14.96
C HIS A 236 -21.19 5.20 13.52
N SER A 237 -20.27 5.49 12.61
CA SER A 237 -20.39 5.01 11.25
C SER A 237 -19.98 3.54 11.15
N THR A 238 -20.97 2.65 10.98
CA THR A 238 -20.73 1.23 10.67
C THR A 238 -19.88 1.06 9.41
N PHE A 239 -20.08 1.91 8.40
CA PHE A 239 -19.23 1.93 7.22
C PHE A 239 -17.78 2.26 7.57
N GLY A 240 -17.55 3.32 8.38
CA GLY A 240 -16.21 3.68 8.84
C GLY A 240 -15.54 2.57 9.65
N TRP A 241 -16.31 1.86 10.49
CA TRP A 241 -15.83 0.70 11.24
C TRP A 241 -15.35 -0.41 10.29
N TRP A 242 -16.16 -0.81 9.30
CA TRP A 242 -15.78 -1.86 8.33
C TRP A 242 -14.64 -1.41 7.41
N LEU A 243 -14.60 -0.13 7.04
CA LEU A 243 -13.51 0.45 6.24
C LEU A 243 -12.17 0.30 6.95
N GLY A 244 -12.12 0.59 8.26
CA GLY A 244 -10.93 0.41 9.10
C GLY A 244 -10.57 -1.06 9.31
N TYR A 245 -11.55 -1.89 9.66
CA TYR A 245 -11.36 -3.32 9.95
C TYR A 245 -10.81 -4.12 8.79
N LEU A 246 -11.25 -3.80 7.57
CA LEU A 246 -10.80 -4.49 6.37
C LEU A 246 -9.60 -3.83 5.69
N SER A 247 -9.05 -2.75 6.24
CA SER A 247 -7.95 -2.00 5.61
C SER A 247 -6.65 -2.81 5.49
N LYS A 248 -5.82 -2.49 4.46
CA LYS A 248 -4.51 -3.14 4.20
C LYS A 248 -3.63 -3.15 5.45
N GLY A 249 -3.48 -1.99 6.11
CA GLY A 249 -2.60 -1.87 7.25
C GLY A 249 -3.21 -2.24 8.60
N ASN A 250 -4.54 -2.30 8.71
CA ASN A 250 -5.26 -2.54 9.98
C ASN A 250 -4.83 -1.57 11.11
N GLN A 251 -4.26 -0.42 10.75
CA GLN A 251 -3.89 0.67 11.63
C GLN A 251 -5.00 1.72 11.57
N VAL A 252 -5.76 1.85 12.66
CA VAL A 252 -6.97 2.68 12.69
C VAL A 252 -6.93 3.66 13.84
N TYR A 253 -7.18 4.92 13.50
CA TYR A 253 -7.43 6.02 14.40
C TYR A 253 -8.91 6.36 14.37
N TYR A 254 -9.54 6.60 15.52
CA TYR A 254 -10.96 6.90 15.56
C TYR A 254 -11.29 7.95 16.61
N THR A 255 -12.29 8.78 16.35
CA THR A 255 -12.79 9.75 17.33
C THR A 255 -13.32 9.03 18.56
N ASP A 256 -12.80 9.35 19.73
CA ASP A 256 -13.22 8.71 20.97
C ASP A 256 -14.64 9.12 21.37
N LEU A 257 -15.53 8.13 21.40
CA LEU A 257 -16.94 8.28 21.76
C LEU A 257 -17.12 8.84 23.17
N LYS A 258 -16.17 8.60 24.08
CA LYS A 258 -16.23 9.07 25.48
C LYS A 258 -16.12 10.59 25.61
N PHE A 259 -15.59 11.27 24.59
CA PHE A 259 -15.26 12.70 24.61
C PHE A 259 -16.03 13.53 23.59
N VAL A 260 -17.05 12.94 22.96
CA VAL A 260 -17.94 13.63 22.04
C VAL A 260 -19.33 13.77 22.65
N ASN A 261 -19.98 14.89 22.37
CA ASN A 261 -21.37 15.10 22.76
C ASN A 261 -22.29 14.40 21.75
N ASP A 262 -22.42 13.08 21.87
CA ASP A 262 -23.31 12.27 21.05
C ASP A 262 -24.56 11.88 21.86
N LEU A 263 -25.72 12.35 21.43
CA LEU A 263 -27.00 12.15 22.10
C LEU A 263 -27.68 10.83 21.71
N SER A 264 -27.10 10.08 20.77
CA SER A 264 -27.61 8.76 20.37
C SER A 264 -27.26 7.64 21.37
N PHE A 265 -26.60 7.96 22.48
CA PHE A 265 -26.25 7.04 23.55
C PHE A 265 -27.35 6.85 24.61
N PRO A 266 -27.95 5.65 24.73
CA PRO A 266 -28.56 5.22 25.98
C PRO A 266 -27.44 4.84 26.96
N ALA A 267 -27.21 5.69 27.96
CA ALA A 267 -26.08 5.64 28.89
C ALA A 267 -25.93 4.35 29.73
N GLU A 268 -26.85 3.40 29.64
CA GLU A 268 -26.94 2.29 30.59
C GLU A 268 -26.39 0.94 30.08
N ASN A 269 -26.17 0.73 28.78
CA ASN A 269 -25.86 -0.61 28.24
C ASN A 269 -24.73 -0.69 27.19
N PHE A 270 -24.05 0.41 26.89
CA PHE A 270 -22.95 0.41 25.91
C PHE A 270 -21.64 0.78 26.59
N ASN A 271 -20.66 -0.12 26.49
CA ASN A 271 -19.28 0.16 26.88
C ASN A 271 -18.47 0.52 25.62
N PRO A 272 -18.05 1.79 25.45
CA PRO A 272 -17.26 2.21 24.28
C PRO A 272 -15.95 1.43 24.11
N ASP A 273 -15.39 0.92 25.20
CA ASP A 273 -14.12 0.17 25.17
C ASP A 273 -14.29 -1.23 24.56
N ASP A 274 -15.52 -1.75 24.46
CA ASP A 274 -15.83 -3.05 23.83
C ASP A 274 -16.18 -2.93 22.33
N TYR A 275 -16.37 -1.71 21.81
CA TYR A 275 -16.85 -1.50 20.44
C TYR A 275 -15.74 -1.57 19.38
N TYR A 276 -14.52 -1.12 19.73
CA TYR A 276 -13.38 -1.11 18.83
C TYR A 276 -12.31 -2.12 19.23
N PRO A 277 -11.60 -2.71 18.26
CA PRO A 277 -10.46 -3.58 18.56
C PRO A 277 -9.43 -2.92 19.50
N PRO A 278 -8.80 -3.70 20.39
CA PRO A 278 -7.90 -3.16 21.41
C PRO A 278 -6.67 -2.46 20.83
N HIS A 279 -6.19 -2.88 19.65
CA HIS A 279 -5.04 -2.26 18.97
C HIS A 279 -5.37 -0.97 18.22
N TRP A 280 -6.65 -0.62 18.04
CA TRP A 280 -7.03 0.65 17.42
C TRP A 280 -6.83 1.83 18.37
N THR A 281 -6.44 2.97 17.83
CA THR A 281 -6.07 4.15 18.60
C THR A 281 -7.22 5.16 18.69
N PRO A 282 -7.82 5.39 19.87
CA PRO A 282 -8.78 6.47 20.06
C PRO A 282 -8.08 7.83 20.07
N VAL A 283 -8.70 8.82 19.44
CA VAL A 283 -8.22 10.22 19.41
C VAL A 283 -9.29 11.19 19.87
N ARG A 284 -8.88 12.26 20.56
CA ARG A 284 -9.77 13.30 21.08
C ARG A 284 -9.08 14.65 21.13
N TYR A 285 -9.85 15.70 21.38
CA TYR A 285 -9.27 17.00 21.76
C TYR A 285 -8.51 16.91 23.09
N GLY A 286 -7.39 17.63 23.17
CA GLY A 286 -6.53 17.69 24.36
C GLY A 286 -7.18 18.36 25.57
N GLY A 287 -8.18 19.21 25.35
CA GLY A 287 -8.98 19.83 26.42
C GLY A 287 -9.84 20.99 25.90
N PRO A 288 -10.65 21.62 26.78
CA PRO A 288 -11.48 22.77 26.42
C PRO A 288 -10.61 23.93 25.92
N GLY A 289 -10.83 24.37 24.68
CA GLY A 289 -10.06 25.46 24.06
C GLY A 289 -8.68 25.06 23.53
N ASN A 290 -8.31 23.77 23.63
CA ASN A 290 -7.09 23.25 23.03
C ASN A 290 -7.44 22.45 21.77
N ALA A 291 -7.19 23.03 20.60
CA ALA A 291 -7.45 22.42 19.30
C ALA A 291 -6.53 21.24 18.98
N THR A 292 -5.51 20.95 19.81
CA THR A 292 -4.62 19.81 19.58
C THR A 292 -5.35 18.50 19.80
N VAL A 293 -5.18 17.56 18.86
CA VAL A 293 -5.65 16.18 19.00
C VAL A 293 -4.58 15.34 19.70
N ILE A 294 -5.02 14.52 20.65
CA ILE A 294 -4.19 13.58 21.39
C ILE A 294 -4.85 12.20 21.43
N GLU A 295 -4.05 11.18 21.73
CA GLU A 295 -4.53 9.83 21.99
C GLU A 295 -5.29 9.77 23.33
N SER A 296 -6.43 9.09 23.34
CA SER A 296 -7.15 8.78 24.58
C SER A 296 -6.55 7.56 25.27
N LEU A 297 -6.57 7.58 26.61
CA LEU A 297 -6.29 6.38 27.39
C LEU A 297 -7.52 5.45 27.32
N LYS A 298 -7.29 4.18 27.00
CA LYS A 298 -8.29 3.11 27.15
C LYS A 298 -8.38 2.70 28.61
#